data_AF-A0A075HXZ6-F1
#
_entry.id   AF-A0A075HXZ6-F1
#
_cell.length_a   1.000
_cell.length_b   1.000
_cell.length_c   1.000
_cell.angle_alpha   90.00
_cell.angle_beta   90.00
_cell.angle_gamma   90.00
#
_symmetry.space_group_name_H-M   'P 1'
#
loop_
_entity.id
_entity.type
_entity.pdbx_description
1 polymer ?
#
loop_
_entity_poly.entity_id
_entity_poly.type
_entity_poly.pdbx_seq_one_letter_code
_entity_poly.pdbx_strand_id
1 'polypeptide(L)'
;MKTFGTLEYVLDKYSGTWAWKVTGARAVMMASKIITETWYGDGPNEAIIPDNPNNVKQLKWIMDSYPLEILSKSIWQRKITPKILSKSKQTKTEKLSKVTPAKQFRGKLLNFQKEGLDFLLKSTGNALLADEMGLGKTVQTLAYIASEKQSLPTLVIAPLVTLNNWQREIGKFMKKKSRNGRIIEDGIPTSTMIRKGKQEPLGDFDFYIINYEMLRKRFNDLSKLNIRTLVCDEVQHLRSKTTQKYAAVKKIAAMKSVKYRVGLSGTPIYNRGSEIWSIVDILKPGLLGNFKEFCEYFCYLDEKGKAIVVPSKRNGLRHLLTDHIMLRRKKSDVLKELKEKVRYTEIIDADANYYQDELNKIWSKLENEQKTAETEFLKHASYQRAIQSERQAAGVAKLPSVIEFVKNIMEIEESVVVFCHHKAIHRLLHESLQEFHPSSIIGGQTDKDRQANIDRFQNGDTKLMIAGLRAGNLGINLTRAKYVIFGELDWSPAIHRQAEDRLHRIGQKNTVFAYYLIGNGTLDEHVANILVDKSYEIDTIMDEVHESFENKEKAKLILAQIHDKVRSK
;
A
#
# COMPACT_ATOMS: atom_id res chain seq x y z
N MET A 1 2.06 -34.44 -45.75
CA MET A 1 1.25 -34.88 -44.61
C MET A 1 -0.16 -35.15 -45.11
N LYS A 2 -0.72 -36.34 -44.87
CA LYS A 2 -2.14 -36.59 -45.21
C LYS A 2 -3.00 -35.79 -44.23
N THR A 3 -3.81 -34.87 -44.73
CA THR A 3 -4.81 -34.15 -43.92
C THR A 3 -6.03 -35.04 -43.73
N PHE A 4 -6.64 -34.99 -42.55
CA PHE A 4 -7.78 -35.84 -42.19
C PHE A 4 -9.15 -35.16 -42.39
N GLY A 5 -9.13 -33.95 -42.97
CA GLY A 5 -10.28 -33.08 -43.09
C GLY A 5 -9.90 -31.62 -43.31
N THR A 6 -10.90 -30.74 -43.40
CA THR A 6 -10.71 -29.29 -43.46
C THR A 6 -11.29 -28.59 -42.24
N LEU A 7 -10.73 -27.41 -41.92
CA LEU A 7 -11.24 -26.49 -40.90
C LEU A 7 -11.50 -25.13 -41.54
N GLU A 8 -12.76 -24.68 -41.49
CA GLU A 8 -13.22 -23.42 -42.05
C GLU A 8 -13.98 -22.60 -41.02
N TYR A 9 -13.91 -21.27 -41.11
CA TYR A 9 -14.68 -20.36 -40.27
C TYR A 9 -15.86 -19.83 -41.07
N VAL A 10 -17.07 -20.27 -40.72
CA VAL A 10 -18.29 -20.01 -41.50
C VAL A 10 -19.35 -19.33 -40.62
N LEU A 11 -20.24 -18.60 -41.26
CA LEU A 11 -21.46 -18.13 -40.60
C LEU A 11 -22.45 -19.30 -40.59
N ASP A 12 -22.77 -19.81 -39.41
CA ASP A 12 -23.73 -20.90 -39.28
C ASP A 12 -25.15 -20.41 -39.61
N LYS A 13 -25.82 -21.12 -40.52
CA LYS A 13 -27.14 -20.77 -41.03
C LYS A 13 -28.24 -20.86 -39.97
N TYR A 14 -28.05 -21.71 -38.96
CA TYR A 14 -29.07 -22.00 -37.95
C TYR A 14 -28.95 -21.08 -36.73
N SER A 15 -27.75 -20.91 -36.18
CA SER A 15 -27.52 -20.03 -35.04
C SER A 15 -27.33 -18.55 -35.41
N GLY A 16 -27.05 -18.24 -36.68
CA GLY A 16 -26.71 -16.88 -37.11
C GLY A 16 -25.40 -16.36 -36.51
N THR A 17 -24.57 -17.23 -35.95
CA THR A 17 -23.29 -16.90 -35.34
C THR A 17 -22.12 -17.48 -36.13
N TRP A 18 -20.94 -16.87 -36.01
CA TRP A 18 -19.74 -17.40 -36.63
C TRP A 18 -19.24 -18.63 -35.86
N ALA A 19 -18.97 -19.71 -36.58
CA ALA A 19 -18.60 -21.00 -36.04
C ALA A 19 -17.49 -21.66 -36.87
N TRP A 20 -16.86 -22.69 -36.30
CA TRP A 20 -15.88 -23.52 -36.96
C TRP A 20 -16.57 -24.71 -37.62
N LYS A 21 -16.46 -24.82 -38.94
CA LYS A 21 -16.89 -25.98 -39.72
C LYS A 21 -15.71 -26.92 -39.90
N VAL A 22 -15.85 -28.14 -39.40
CA VAL A 22 -14.92 -29.25 -39.60
C VAL A 22 -15.52 -30.19 -40.63
N THR A 23 -14.75 -30.54 -41.66
CA THR A 23 -15.15 -31.55 -42.64
C THR A 23 -14.23 -32.77 -42.60
N GLY A 24 -14.74 -33.93 -42.97
CA GLY A 24 -13.98 -35.19 -43.06
C GLY A 24 -14.41 -36.20 -41.99
N ALA A 25 -14.68 -37.44 -42.41
CA ALA A 25 -15.31 -38.46 -41.56
C ALA A 25 -14.58 -38.68 -40.22
N ARG A 26 -13.25 -38.77 -40.25
CA ARG A 26 -12.43 -39.00 -39.04
C ARG A 26 -12.32 -37.75 -38.17
N ALA A 27 -12.22 -36.57 -38.78
CA ALA A 27 -12.15 -35.31 -38.07
C ALA A 27 -13.46 -34.99 -37.32
N VAL A 28 -14.60 -35.21 -37.99
CA VAL A 28 -15.93 -35.02 -37.42
C VAL A 28 -16.18 -35.97 -36.25
N MET A 29 -15.83 -37.25 -36.39
CA MET A 29 -15.98 -38.23 -35.30
C MET A 29 -15.14 -37.86 -34.06
N MET A 30 -13.94 -37.31 -34.26
CA MET A 30 -13.09 -36.88 -33.15
C MET A 30 -13.64 -35.61 -32.48
N ALA A 31 -14.08 -34.65 -33.27
CA ALA A 31 -14.70 -33.43 -32.78
C ALA A 31 -15.96 -33.73 -31.96
N SER A 32 -16.84 -34.60 -32.45
CA SER A 32 -18.08 -34.98 -31.76
C SER A 32 -17.85 -35.72 -30.43
N LYS A 33 -16.71 -36.40 -30.27
CA LYS A 33 -16.34 -37.07 -29.01
C LYS A 33 -15.77 -36.13 -27.95
N ILE A 34 -15.04 -35.10 -28.37
CA ILE A 34 -14.27 -34.23 -27.46
C ILE A 34 -15.01 -32.93 -27.16
N ILE A 35 -15.76 -32.40 -28.12
CA ILE A 35 -16.41 -31.11 -28.06
C ILE A 35 -17.92 -31.34 -27.96
N THR A 36 -18.46 -31.20 -26.74
CA THR A 36 -19.86 -31.49 -26.41
C THR A 36 -20.86 -30.57 -27.12
N GLU A 37 -20.42 -29.37 -27.52
CA GLU A 37 -21.25 -28.35 -28.18
C GLU A 37 -21.29 -28.51 -29.72
N THR A 38 -20.79 -29.63 -30.25
CA THR A 38 -20.74 -29.88 -31.70
C THR A 38 -22.09 -30.39 -32.21
N TRP A 39 -22.57 -29.88 -33.34
CA TRP A 39 -23.69 -30.47 -34.09
C TRP A 39 -23.33 -30.72 -35.55
N TYR A 40 -24.06 -31.61 -36.22
CA TYR A 40 -23.82 -31.95 -37.63
C TYR A 40 -24.27 -30.82 -38.56
N GLY A 41 -23.49 -30.58 -39.61
CA GLY A 41 -23.81 -29.63 -40.68
C GLY A 41 -24.71 -30.22 -41.76
N ASP A 42 -24.75 -29.57 -42.93
CA ASP A 42 -25.62 -29.95 -44.06
C ASP A 42 -25.23 -31.33 -44.68
N GLY A 43 -24.04 -31.87 -44.37
CA GLY A 43 -23.54 -33.16 -44.86
C GLY A 43 -23.11 -34.13 -43.75
N PRO A 44 -23.08 -35.46 -44.03
CA PRO A 44 -22.77 -36.51 -43.04
C PRO A 44 -21.32 -36.46 -42.52
N ASN A 45 -20.44 -35.75 -43.22
CA ASN A 45 -19.04 -35.56 -42.85
C ASN A 45 -18.75 -34.09 -42.52
N GLU A 46 -19.74 -33.36 -42.00
CA GLU A 46 -19.60 -31.97 -41.59
C GLU A 46 -20.07 -31.78 -40.15
N ALA A 47 -19.28 -31.05 -39.37
CA ALA A 47 -19.62 -30.66 -38.01
C ALA A 47 -19.41 -29.16 -37.81
N ILE A 48 -20.34 -28.53 -37.10
CA ILE A 48 -20.30 -27.12 -36.72
C ILE A 48 -19.98 -27.03 -35.24
N ILE A 49 -18.99 -26.20 -34.91
CA ILE A 49 -18.47 -26.02 -33.56
C ILE A 49 -18.52 -24.52 -33.20
N PRO A 50 -19.21 -24.12 -32.12
CA PRO A 50 -19.27 -22.72 -31.69
C PRO A 50 -17.88 -22.11 -31.42
N ASP A 51 -17.69 -20.85 -31.82
CA ASP A 51 -16.44 -20.11 -31.59
C ASP A 51 -16.33 -19.61 -30.14
N ASN A 52 -15.70 -20.40 -29.27
CA ASN A 52 -15.33 -20.00 -27.92
C ASN A 52 -13.87 -20.40 -27.58
N PRO A 53 -13.23 -19.79 -26.57
CA PRO A 53 -11.82 -20.05 -26.26
C PRO A 53 -11.51 -21.51 -25.89
N ASN A 54 -12.47 -22.23 -25.30
CA ASN A 54 -12.30 -23.62 -24.93
C ASN A 54 -12.34 -24.54 -26.16
N ASN A 55 -13.32 -24.33 -27.05
CA ASN A 55 -13.49 -25.09 -28.29
C ASN A 55 -12.29 -24.87 -29.23
N VAL A 56 -11.76 -23.63 -29.33
CA VAL A 56 -10.54 -23.33 -30.11
C VAL A 56 -9.32 -24.08 -29.55
N LYS A 57 -9.21 -24.22 -28.21
CA LYS A 57 -8.15 -24.99 -27.57
C LYS A 57 -8.30 -26.49 -27.83
N GLN A 58 -9.52 -27.02 -27.76
CA GLN A 58 -9.82 -28.42 -28.06
C GLN A 58 -9.59 -28.75 -29.55
N LEU A 59 -9.99 -27.86 -30.47
CA LEU A 59 -9.69 -27.97 -31.89
C LEU A 59 -8.18 -27.99 -32.16
N LYS A 60 -7.41 -27.11 -31.50
CA LYS A 60 -5.95 -27.11 -31.60
C LYS A 60 -5.37 -28.46 -31.16
N TRP A 61 -5.86 -29.01 -30.05
CA TRP A 61 -5.40 -30.31 -29.55
C TRP A 61 -5.74 -31.47 -30.49
N ILE A 62 -6.94 -31.47 -31.09
CA ILE A 62 -7.33 -32.43 -32.13
C ILE A 62 -6.36 -32.33 -33.32
N MET A 63 -6.03 -31.11 -33.74
CA MET A 63 -5.14 -30.87 -34.88
C MET A 63 -3.69 -31.28 -34.65
N ASP A 64 -3.21 -31.28 -33.39
CA ASP A 64 -1.88 -31.78 -33.04
C ASP A 64 -1.76 -33.30 -33.29
N SER A 65 -2.86 -34.03 -33.16
CA SER A 65 -2.92 -35.49 -33.39
C SER A 65 -3.45 -35.87 -34.78
N TYR A 66 -4.34 -35.05 -35.35
CA TYR A 66 -5.01 -35.26 -36.63
C TYR A 66 -4.97 -33.97 -37.46
N PRO A 67 -3.92 -33.76 -38.27
CA PRO A 67 -3.76 -32.53 -39.03
C PRO A 67 -4.96 -32.26 -39.97
N LEU A 68 -5.55 -31.08 -39.83
CA LEU A 68 -6.60 -30.57 -40.72
C LEU A 68 -6.04 -29.51 -41.66
N GLU A 69 -6.58 -29.46 -42.87
CA GLU A 69 -6.31 -28.35 -43.79
C GLU A 69 -7.10 -27.12 -43.37
N ILE A 70 -6.39 -26.07 -42.95
CA ILE A 70 -7.03 -24.82 -42.52
C ILE A 70 -7.36 -23.98 -43.75
N LEU A 71 -8.64 -23.82 -44.06
CA LEU A 71 -9.11 -22.95 -45.15
C LEU A 71 -9.09 -21.48 -44.69
N SER A 72 -9.49 -21.21 -43.44
CA SER A 72 -9.52 -19.86 -42.86
C SER A 72 -8.25 -19.51 -42.07
N LYS A 73 -7.08 -19.60 -42.73
CA LYS A 73 -5.74 -19.52 -42.08
C LYS A 73 -5.55 -18.27 -41.22
N SER A 74 -5.96 -17.10 -41.71
CA SER A 74 -5.80 -15.80 -41.01
C SER A 74 -6.61 -15.73 -39.71
N ILE A 75 -7.86 -16.22 -39.75
CA ILE A 75 -8.76 -16.23 -38.59
C ILE A 75 -8.27 -17.25 -37.57
N TRP A 76 -7.87 -18.43 -38.02
CA TRP A 76 -7.31 -19.47 -37.16
C TRP A 76 -6.07 -18.98 -36.43
N GLN A 77 -5.09 -18.41 -37.15
CA GLN A 77 -3.88 -17.83 -36.55
C GLN A 77 -4.21 -16.76 -35.50
N ARG A 78 -5.17 -15.87 -35.78
CA ARG A 78 -5.60 -14.84 -34.81
C ARG A 78 -6.25 -15.42 -33.55
N LYS A 79 -6.96 -16.54 -33.66
CA LYS A 79 -7.73 -17.16 -32.58
C LYS A 79 -6.90 -18.12 -31.73
N ILE A 80 -5.90 -18.79 -32.30
CA ILE A 80 -4.95 -19.66 -31.57
C ILE A 80 -3.84 -18.88 -30.88
N THR A 81 -3.54 -17.66 -31.36
CA THR A 81 -2.54 -16.81 -30.72
C THR A 81 -3.16 -16.28 -29.44
N PRO A 82 -2.60 -16.56 -28.24
CA PRO A 82 -3.06 -15.89 -27.04
C PRO A 82 -3.03 -14.39 -27.33
N LYS A 83 -4.06 -13.63 -26.94
CA LYS A 83 -4.04 -12.17 -27.04
C LYS A 83 -2.83 -11.69 -26.22
N ILE A 84 -1.67 -11.62 -26.85
CA ILE A 84 -0.58 -10.79 -26.41
C ILE A 84 -1.14 -9.40 -26.66
N LEU A 85 -1.78 -8.84 -25.63
CA LEU A 85 -1.92 -7.39 -25.48
C LEU A 85 -0.59 -6.84 -25.96
N SER A 86 -0.60 -6.09 -27.05
CA SER A 86 0.62 -5.52 -27.61
C SER A 86 1.34 -4.91 -26.43
N LYS A 87 2.52 -5.47 -26.07
CA LYS A 87 3.37 -4.86 -25.07
C LYS A 87 3.57 -3.45 -25.61
N SER A 88 2.97 -2.46 -24.96
CA SER A 88 3.39 -1.08 -25.20
C SER A 88 4.90 -1.13 -25.09
N LYS A 89 5.61 -0.45 -26.00
CA LYS A 89 7.07 -0.31 -25.86
C LYS A 89 7.30 0.37 -24.51
N GLN A 90 7.49 -0.43 -23.47
CA GLN A 90 7.68 0.03 -22.11
C GLN A 90 9.14 0.49 -22.08
N THR A 91 9.33 1.78 -22.35
CA THR A 91 10.62 2.43 -22.16
C THR A 91 11.05 2.20 -20.72
N LYS A 92 12.22 1.57 -20.56
CA LYS A 92 12.89 1.52 -19.26
C LYS A 92 13.23 2.95 -18.84
N THR A 93 13.13 3.22 -17.56
CA THR A 93 13.57 4.51 -17.01
C THR A 93 15.08 4.62 -17.20
N GLU A 94 15.52 5.55 -18.06
CA GLU A 94 16.94 5.86 -18.26
C GLU A 94 17.59 6.39 -16.97
N LYS A 95 18.92 6.30 -16.87
CA LYS A 95 19.70 6.77 -15.71
C LYS A 95 19.27 8.19 -15.30
N LEU A 96 18.93 8.36 -14.02
CA LEU A 96 18.40 9.61 -13.49
C LEU A 96 19.47 10.70 -13.45
N SER A 97 19.04 11.92 -13.75
CA SER A 97 19.85 13.13 -13.79
C SER A 97 19.35 14.17 -12.77
N LYS A 98 20.19 15.15 -12.44
CA LYS A 98 19.86 16.19 -11.45
C LYS A 98 19.18 17.38 -12.13
N VAL A 99 17.87 17.30 -12.34
CA VAL A 99 17.09 18.35 -13.01
C VAL A 99 16.81 19.53 -12.08
N THR A 100 16.80 20.74 -12.64
CA THR A 100 16.36 21.95 -11.95
C THR A 100 14.86 22.17 -12.12
N PRO A 101 14.13 22.52 -11.05
CA PRO A 101 12.70 22.79 -11.15
C PRO A 101 12.45 24.10 -11.93
N ALA A 102 11.29 24.19 -12.57
CA ALA A 102 10.90 25.38 -13.30
C ALA A 102 10.70 26.61 -12.38
N LYS A 103 10.74 27.81 -12.98
CA LYS A 103 10.60 29.11 -12.28
C LYS A 103 9.33 29.25 -11.41
N GLN A 104 8.30 28.45 -11.66
CA GLN A 104 7.08 28.45 -10.85
C GLN A 104 7.31 27.85 -9.45
N PHE A 105 8.32 27.00 -9.29
CA PHE A 105 8.67 26.43 -7.99
C PHE A 105 9.47 27.44 -7.14
N ARG A 106 9.14 27.53 -5.85
CA ARG A 106 9.88 28.31 -4.85
C ARG A 106 10.75 27.37 -4.02
N GLY A 107 12.04 27.68 -3.91
CA GLY A 107 12.97 26.95 -3.05
C GLY A 107 14.00 26.11 -3.81
N LYS A 108 14.84 25.40 -3.05
CA LYS A 108 15.92 24.56 -3.58
C LYS A 108 15.66 23.10 -3.23
N LEU A 109 15.77 22.22 -4.22
CA LEU A 109 15.70 20.77 -4.03
C LEU A 109 17.08 20.20 -3.66
N LEU A 110 17.08 19.20 -2.79
CA LEU A 110 18.26 18.36 -2.53
C LEU A 110 18.61 17.52 -3.77
N ASN A 111 19.85 17.01 -3.84
CA ASN A 111 20.32 16.29 -5.03
C ASN A 111 19.44 15.07 -5.38
N PHE A 112 19.10 14.23 -4.39
CA PHE A 112 18.20 13.11 -4.62
C PHE A 112 16.78 13.58 -4.99
N GLN A 113 16.31 14.72 -4.46
CA GLN A 113 15.00 15.26 -4.83
C GLN A 113 14.97 15.72 -6.29
N LYS A 114 16.09 16.21 -6.84
CA LYS A 114 16.24 16.53 -8.27
C LYS A 114 16.18 15.29 -9.16
N GLU A 115 16.76 14.17 -8.72
CA GLU A 115 16.63 12.88 -9.40
C GLU A 115 15.19 12.36 -9.35
N GLY A 116 14.48 12.58 -8.24
CA GLY A 116 13.06 12.26 -8.14
C GLY A 116 12.17 13.11 -9.06
N LEU A 117 12.53 14.38 -9.24
CA LEU A 117 11.91 15.23 -10.25
C LEU A 117 12.15 14.71 -11.67
N ASP A 118 13.40 14.34 -12.01
CA ASP A 118 13.74 13.75 -13.31
C ASP A 118 12.95 12.47 -13.58
N PHE A 119 12.83 11.61 -12.56
CA PHE A 119 12.03 10.40 -12.63
C PHE A 119 10.56 10.68 -12.96
N LEU A 120 9.95 11.67 -12.31
CA LEU A 120 8.55 12.05 -12.58
C LEU A 120 8.38 12.60 -14.00
N LEU A 121 9.34 13.40 -14.48
CA LEU A 121 9.33 13.93 -15.85
C LEU A 121 9.45 12.82 -16.90
N LYS A 122 10.42 11.91 -16.75
CA LYS A 122 10.62 10.74 -17.63
C LYS A 122 9.45 9.77 -17.62
N SER A 123 8.79 9.62 -16.47
CA SER A 123 7.61 8.78 -16.31
C SER A 123 6.31 9.43 -16.81
N THR A 124 6.38 10.63 -17.39
CA THR A 124 5.21 11.42 -17.83
C THR A 124 4.17 11.59 -16.71
N GLY A 125 4.63 11.72 -15.46
CA GLY A 125 3.78 11.86 -14.27
C GLY A 125 2.85 10.69 -13.96
N ASN A 126 3.06 9.50 -14.53
CA ASN A 126 2.31 8.28 -14.21
C ASN A 126 3.21 7.32 -13.42
N ALA A 127 3.45 7.66 -12.14
CA ALA A 127 4.50 7.04 -11.34
C ALA A 127 4.19 7.01 -9.84
N LEU A 128 4.91 6.15 -9.12
CA LEU A 128 4.88 5.95 -7.69
C LEU A 128 6.20 6.43 -7.06
N LEU A 129 6.15 7.50 -6.29
CA LEU A 129 7.24 7.88 -5.40
C LEU A 129 7.10 7.07 -4.11
N ALA A 130 7.87 5.99 -4.02
CA ALA A 130 7.95 5.08 -2.89
C ALA A 130 9.13 5.36 -1.95
N ASP A 131 9.83 6.49 -2.13
CA ASP A 131 10.88 6.97 -1.21
C ASP A 131 10.46 6.86 0.26
N GLU A 132 11.40 6.54 1.14
CA GLU A 132 11.15 6.46 2.59
C GLU A 132 10.52 7.75 3.15
N MET A 133 9.79 7.62 4.25
CA MET A 133 9.09 8.76 4.85
C MET A 133 10.08 9.85 5.26
N GLY A 134 9.72 11.12 5.07
CA GLY A 134 10.60 12.24 5.43
C GLY A 134 11.57 12.69 4.34
N LEU A 135 11.67 11.99 3.19
CA LEU A 135 12.50 12.42 2.04
C LEU A 135 11.87 13.53 1.16
N GLY A 136 10.74 14.11 1.58
CA GLY A 136 10.14 15.27 0.90
C GLY A 136 9.39 14.95 -0.40
N LYS A 137 8.66 13.82 -0.45
CA LYS A 137 7.83 13.42 -1.61
C LYS A 137 6.84 14.51 -2.07
N THR A 138 6.22 15.22 -1.13
CA THR A 138 5.33 16.36 -1.40
C THR A 138 6.05 17.45 -2.19
N VAL A 139 7.24 17.85 -1.76
CA VAL A 139 8.04 18.90 -2.41
C VAL A 139 8.47 18.47 -3.81
N GLN A 140 8.90 17.21 -3.99
CA GLN A 140 9.22 16.64 -5.31
C GLN A 140 8.01 16.67 -6.26
N THR A 141 6.82 16.37 -5.75
CA THR A 141 5.58 16.37 -6.53
C THR A 141 5.17 17.79 -6.93
N LEU A 142 5.28 18.76 -6.02
CA LEU A 142 5.03 20.16 -6.33
C LEU A 142 6.04 20.69 -7.36
N ALA A 143 7.32 20.31 -7.26
CA ALA A 143 8.32 20.64 -8.26
C ALA A 143 8.00 20.06 -9.64
N TYR A 144 7.46 18.84 -9.69
CA TYR A 144 6.97 18.23 -10.94
C TYR A 144 5.78 19.02 -11.50
N ILE A 145 4.77 19.33 -10.69
CA ILE A 145 3.60 20.12 -11.11
C ILE A 145 4.02 21.49 -11.63
N ALA A 146 5.00 22.14 -11.00
CA ALA A 146 5.56 23.41 -11.45
C ALA A 146 6.30 23.32 -12.78
N SER A 147 6.93 22.18 -13.06
CA SER A 147 7.75 21.96 -14.25
C SER A 147 6.93 21.50 -15.46
N GLU A 148 5.86 20.75 -15.21
CA GLU A 148 4.95 20.28 -16.25
C GLU A 148 3.97 21.38 -16.68
N LYS A 149 3.85 21.62 -17.99
CA LYS A 149 3.13 22.78 -18.52
C LYS A 149 1.61 22.66 -18.36
N GLN A 150 1.07 21.44 -18.47
CA GLN A 150 -0.38 21.16 -18.47
C GLN A 150 -0.84 20.42 -17.20
N SER A 151 -0.14 20.59 -16.07
CA SER A 151 -0.41 19.88 -14.82
C SER A 151 -1.66 20.36 -14.07
N LEU A 152 -2.10 21.60 -14.26
CA LEU A 152 -3.26 22.18 -13.57
C LEU A 152 -4.55 22.06 -14.41
N PRO A 153 -5.73 21.91 -13.78
CA PRO A 153 -5.96 21.78 -12.33
C PRO A 153 -5.52 20.43 -11.75
N THR A 154 -4.99 20.45 -10.51
CA THR A 154 -4.54 19.25 -9.80
C THR A 154 -5.51 18.86 -8.67
N LEU A 155 -5.89 17.59 -8.62
CA LEU A 155 -6.63 16.99 -7.51
C LEU A 155 -5.66 16.23 -6.60
N VAL A 156 -5.50 16.71 -5.37
CA VAL A 156 -4.76 16.06 -4.30
C VAL A 156 -5.73 15.27 -3.43
N ILE A 157 -5.51 13.97 -3.35
CA ILE A 157 -6.25 13.04 -2.49
C ILE A 157 -5.31 12.61 -1.38
N ALA A 158 -5.65 12.92 -0.14
CA ALA A 158 -4.78 12.64 0.99
C ALA A 158 -5.56 12.24 2.26
N PRO A 159 -4.90 11.64 3.27
CA PRO A 159 -5.49 11.46 4.59
C PRO A 159 -5.94 12.79 5.21
N LEU A 160 -6.95 12.75 6.09
CA LEU A 160 -7.55 13.96 6.68
C LEU A 160 -6.50 14.84 7.38
N VAL A 161 -5.55 14.20 8.03
CA VAL A 161 -4.46 14.79 8.80
C VAL A 161 -3.44 15.56 7.96
N THR A 162 -3.28 15.23 6.67
CA THR A 162 -2.30 15.89 5.80
C THR A 162 -2.91 16.97 4.91
N LEU A 163 -4.25 17.14 4.88
CA LEU A 163 -4.89 18.12 4.00
C LEU A 163 -4.41 19.56 4.26
N ASN A 164 -4.38 19.98 5.53
CA ASN A 164 -3.86 21.29 5.92
C ASN A 164 -2.38 21.44 5.56
N ASN A 165 -1.61 20.36 5.71
CA ASN A 165 -0.20 20.36 5.36
C ASN A 165 0.00 20.59 3.87
N TRP A 166 -0.75 19.89 3.02
CA TRP A 166 -0.75 20.10 1.57
C TRP A 166 -1.03 21.55 1.19
N GLN A 167 -2.04 22.18 1.81
CA GLN A 167 -2.35 23.58 1.53
C GLN A 167 -1.19 24.52 1.90
N ARG A 168 -0.57 24.32 3.07
CA ARG A 168 0.61 25.10 3.49
C ARG A 168 1.79 24.90 2.55
N GLU A 169 2.07 23.66 2.17
CA GLU A 169 3.17 23.31 1.28
C GLU A 169 2.97 23.89 -0.13
N ILE A 170 1.75 23.88 -0.66
CA ILE A 170 1.41 24.58 -1.92
C ILE A 170 1.73 26.07 -1.80
N GLY A 171 1.30 26.73 -0.72
CA GLY A 171 1.58 28.15 -0.50
C GLY A 171 3.08 28.48 -0.38
N LYS A 172 3.84 27.57 0.23
CA LYS A 172 5.28 27.71 0.45
C LYS A 172 6.10 27.48 -0.82
N PHE A 173 5.78 26.43 -1.58
CA PHE A 173 6.63 25.93 -2.68
C PHE A 173 6.16 26.32 -4.08
N MET A 174 4.98 26.90 -4.26
CA MET A 174 4.44 27.26 -5.58
C MET A 174 4.19 28.76 -5.73
N LYS A 175 4.64 29.34 -6.85
CA LYS A 175 4.22 30.66 -7.35
C LYS A 175 2.92 30.53 -8.15
N LYS A 176 2.07 31.55 -8.11
CA LYS A 176 0.88 31.65 -8.95
C LYS A 176 1.29 31.82 -10.41
N LYS A 177 0.64 31.05 -11.28
CA LYS A 177 0.80 31.15 -12.73
C LYS A 177 -0.48 31.74 -13.28
N SER A 178 -0.38 32.87 -13.98
CA SER A 178 -1.52 33.47 -14.66
C SER A 178 -1.97 32.60 -15.83
N ARG A 179 -3.21 32.79 -16.30
CA ARG A 179 -3.80 32.04 -17.44
C ARG A 179 -2.96 32.15 -18.73
N ASN A 180 -2.26 33.26 -18.91
CA ASN A 180 -1.32 33.53 -20.00
C ASN A 180 0.12 33.03 -19.73
N GLY A 181 0.31 32.19 -18.71
CA GLY A 181 1.59 31.51 -18.42
C GLY A 181 2.63 32.34 -17.67
N ARG A 182 2.35 33.63 -17.40
CA ARG A 182 3.23 34.51 -16.62
C ARG A 182 3.23 34.10 -15.14
N ILE A 183 4.41 34.11 -14.54
CA ILE A 183 4.60 33.80 -13.12
C ILE A 183 4.46 35.11 -12.34
N ILE A 184 3.62 35.09 -11.31
CA ILE A 184 3.44 36.20 -10.38
C ILE A 184 4.33 35.92 -9.18
N GLU A 185 5.33 36.77 -8.92
CA GLU A 185 6.39 36.48 -7.96
C GLU A 185 5.88 36.23 -6.55
N ASP A 186 4.94 37.04 -6.07
CA ASP A 186 4.35 36.95 -4.72
C ASP A 186 3.02 36.19 -4.68
N GLY A 187 2.43 35.88 -5.84
CA GLY A 187 1.16 35.19 -5.90
C GLY A 187 1.24 33.73 -5.43
N ILE A 188 0.20 33.27 -4.74
CA ILE A 188 0.00 31.85 -4.36
C ILE A 188 -1.08 31.24 -5.26
N PRO A 189 -0.93 30.00 -5.76
CA PRO A 189 -1.99 29.32 -6.50
C PRO A 189 -3.28 29.19 -5.68
N THR A 190 -4.42 29.25 -6.35
CA THR A 190 -5.71 29.10 -5.66
C THR A 190 -5.91 27.64 -5.25
N SER A 191 -6.30 27.41 -4.01
CA SER A 191 -6.55 26.06 -3.49
C SER A 191 -7.85 26.00 -2.68
N THR A 192 -8.57 24.90 -2.80
CA THR A 192 -9.79 24.65 -2.02
C THR A 192 -9.72 23.29 -1.32
N MET A 193 -10.18 23.25 -0.07
CA MET A 193 -10.30 22.03 0.71
C MET A 193 -11.75 21.56 0.75
N ILE A 194 -11.99 20.35 0.25
CA ILE A 194 -13.32 19.76 0.22
C ILE A 194 -13.53 18.93 1.49
N ARG A 195 -14.18 19.55 2.48
CA ARG A 195 -14.46 18.92 3.79
C ARG A 195 -15.90 18.46 3.96
N LYS A 196 -16.83 18.99 3.15
CA LYS A 196 -18.25 18.65 3.20
C LYS A 196 -18.59 17.61 2.14
N GLY A 197 -19.37 16.60 2.51
CA GLY A 197 -19.87 15.61 1.57
C GLY A 197 -21.08 16.05 0.75
N LYS A 198 -21.71 17.19 1.09
CA LYS A 198 -22.85 17.74 0.32
C LYS A 198 -22.37 18.16 -1.06
N GLN A 199 -23.15 17.82 -2.08
CA GLN A 199 -22.87 18.23 -3.45
C GLN A 199 -23.14 19.73 -3.60
N GLU A 200 -22.15 20.44 -4.13
CA GLU A 200 -22.19 21.87 -4.33
C GLU A 200 -21.21 22.23 -5.46
N PRO A 201 -21.54 23.23 -6.29
CA PRO A 201 -20.65 23.68 -7.34
C PRO A 201 -19.28 24.06 -6.78
N LEU A 202 -18.23 23.47 -7.35
CA LEU A 202 -16.85 23.84 -7.05
C LEU A 202 -16.44 24.95 -8.02
N GLY A 203 -15.89 26.05 -7.49
CA GLY A 203 -15.32 27.11 -8.32
C GLY A 203 -14.02 26.66 -9.03
N ASP A 204 -13.45 27.57 -9.82
CA ASP A 204 -12.19 27.34 -10.53
C ASP A 204 -10.99 27.56 -9.58
N PHE A 205 -10.32 26.47 -9.22
CA PHE A 205 -9.11 26.49 -8.40
C PHE A 205 -7.96 25.76 -9.12
N ASP A 206 -6.72 26.18 -8.86
CA ASP A 206 -5.53 25.48 -9.35
C ASP A 206 -5.39 24.10 -8.67
N PHE A 207 -5.70 24.04 -7.37
CA PHE A 207 -5.62 22.84 -6.54
C PHE A 207 -6.94 22.53 -5.83
N TYR A 208 -7.36 21.26 -5.92
CA TYR A 208 -8.45 20.70 -5.13
C TYR A 208 -7.87 19.69 -4.16
N ILE A 209 -8.15 19.83 -2.87
CA ILE A 209 -7.61 18.97 -1.81
C ILE A 209 -8.78 18.26 -1.13
N ILE A 210 -8.79 16.92 -1.16
CA ILE A 210 -9.91 16.12 -0.66
C ILE A 210 -9.43 14.86 0.07
N ASN A 211 -10.22 14.41 1.04
CA ASN A 211 -10.00 13.13 1.68
C ASN A 211 -10.55 11.94 0.85
N TYR A 212 -9.88 10.79 0.92
CA TYR A 212 -10.31 9.54 0.28
C TYR A 212 -11.78 9.17 0.50
N GLU A 213 -12.35 9.42 1.68
CA GLU A 213 -13.74 9.08 2.00
C GLU A 213 -14.76 9.98 1.33
N MET A 214 -14.39 11.24 1.04
CA MET A 214 -15.28 12.24 0.46
C MET A 214 -15.39 12.14 -1.06
N LEU A 215 -14.43 11.48 -1.71
CA LEU A 215 -14.41 11.30 -3.16
C LEU A 215 -15.70 10.70 -3.71
N ARG A 216 -16.26 9.68 -3.04
CA ARG A 216 -17.49 9.04 -3.52
C ARG A 216 -18.66 10.03 -3.52
N LYS A 217 -18.82 10.80 -2.44
CA LYS A 217 -19.95 11.73 -2.28
C LYS A 217 -19.85 12.92 -3.24
N ARG A 218 -18.62 13.39 -3.48
CA ARG A 218 -18.30 14.55 -4.33
C ARG A 218 -17.93 14.20 -5.77
N PHE A 219 -18.09 12.93 -6.17
CA PHE A 219 -17.70 12.47 -7.51
C PHE A 219 -18.33 13.30 -8.63
N ASN A 220 -19.63 13.60 -8.54
CA ASN A 220 -20.36 14.37 -9.54
C ASN A 220 -19.85 15.81 -9.68
N ASP A 221 -19.36 16.41 -8.59
CA ASP A 221 -18.79 17.75 -8.62
C ASP A 221 -17.40 17.70 -9.26
N LEU A 222 -16.58 16.73 -8.86
CA LEU A 222 -15.24 16.52 -9.36
C LEU A 222 -15.21 16.11 -10.84
N SER A 223 -16.20 15.35 -11.31
CA SER A 223 -16.28 14.90 -12.70
C SER A 223 -16.54 16.03 -13.69
N LYS A 224 -17.12 17.14 -13.22
CA LYS A 224 -17.36 18.35 -14.02
C LYS A 224 -16.09 19.20 -14.16
N LEU A 225 -15.10 18.98 -13.29
CA LEU A 225 -13.83 19.67 -13.34
C LEU A 225 -12.92 19.01 -14.39
N ASN A 226 -12.24 19.82 -15.19
CA ASN A 226 -11.28 19.34 -16.19
C ASN A 226 -9.92 19.01 -15.54
N ILE A 227 -9.93 18.16 -14.50
CA ILE A 227 -8.74 17.78 -13.72
C ILE A 227 -7.71 17.13 -14.65
N ARG A 228 -6.46 17.62 -14.59
CA ARG A 228 -5.35 17.14 -15.41
C ARG A 228 -4.43 16.20 -14.66
N THR A 229 -4.17 16.49 -13.39
CA THR A 229 -3.26 15.73 -12.53
C THR A 229 -3.99 15.19 -11.32
N LEU A 230 -3.79 13.91 -11.06
CA LEU A 230 -4.23 13.23 -9.86
C LEU A 230 -3.00 12.95 -8.97
N VAL A 231 -3.01 13.44 -7.74
CA VAL A 231 -2.00 13.11 -6.73
C VAL A 231 -2.66 12.29 -5.63
N CYS A 232 -2.20 11.07 -5.40
CA CYS A 232 -2.66 10.21 -4.33
C CYS A 232 -1.58 10.11 -3.24
N ASP A 233 -1.74 10.85 -2.17
CA ASP A 233 -0.87 10.79 -0.99
C ASP A 233 -1.26 9.62 -0.09
N GLU A 234 -0.27 8.98 0.52
CA GLU A 234 -0.43 7.71 1.25
C GLU A 234 -1.26 6.68 0.45
N VAL A 235 -0.83 6.40 -0.79
CA VAL A 235 -1.59 5.62 -1.78
C VAL A 235 -1.94 4.20 -1.34
N GLN A 236 -1.30 3.67 -0.29
CA GLN A 236 -1.70 2.43 0.39
C GLN A 236 -3.18 2.40 0.84
N HIS A 237 -3.85 3.54 0.98
CA HIS A 237 -5.28 3.60 1.26
C HIS A 237 -6.11 2.96 0.13
N LEU A 238 -5.51 2.76 -1.04
CA LEU A 238 -6.07 2.15 -2.24
C LEU A 238 -5.59 0.70 -2.45
N ARG A 239 -4.95 0.07 -1.46
CA ARG A 239 -4.42 -1.30 -1.51
C ARG A 239 -5.45 -2.41 -1.77
N SER A 240 -6.74 -2.10 -1.64
CA SER A 240 -7.81 -3.07 -1.82
C SER A 240 -8.81 -2.62 -2.87
N LYS A 241 -8.88 -3.40 -3.95
CA LYS A 241 -9.76 -3.19 -5.10
C LYS A 241 -11.25 -3.29 -4.79
N THR A 242 -11.63 -3.96 -3.69
CA THR A 242 -13.03 -4.14 -3.28
C THR A 242 -13.59 -2.93 -2.55
N THR A 243 -12.74 -1.96 -2.20
CA THR A 243 -13.17 -0.80 -1.42
C THR A 243 -13.86 0.26 -2.29
N GLN A 244 -14.81 0.96 -1.67
CA GLN A 244 -15.48 2.09 -2.32
C GLN A 244 -14.51 3.24 -2.62
N LYS A 245 -13.48 3.42 -1.78
CA LYS A 245 -12.41 4.41 -1.96
C LYS A 245 -11.65 4.13 -3.27
N TYR A 246 -11.24 2.88 -3.48
CA TYR A 246 -10.60 2.44 -4.72
C TYR A 246 -11.46 2.71 -5.94
N ALA A 247 -12.72 2.27 -5.91
CA ALA A 247 -13.64 2.46 -7.04
C ALA A 247 -13.83 3.94 -7.40
N ALA A 248 -13.93 4.83 -6.41
CA ALA A 248 -14.07 6.27 -6.65
C ALA A 248 -12.81 6.87 -7.30
N VAL A 249 -11.61 6.55 -6.77
CA VAL A 249 -10.35 7.03 -7.36
C VAL A 249 -10.15 6.49 -8.77
N LYS A 250 -10.43 5.19 -8.99
CA LYS A 250 -10.28 4.57 -10.31
C LYS A 250 -11.16 5.24 -11.36
N LYS A 251 -12.41 5.60 -11.01
CA LYS A 251 -13.31 6.34 -11.92
C LYS A 251 -12.75 7.70 -12.31
N ILE A 252 -12.22 8.47 -11.35
CA ILE A 252 -11.61 9.79 -11.61
C ILE A 252 -10.34 9.61 -12.46
N ALA A 253 -9.48 8.66 -12.09
CA ALA A 253 -8.24 8.36 -12.81
C ALA A 253 -8.49 7.93 -14.26
N ALA A 254 -9.66 7.37 -14.57
CA ALA A 254 -10.06 6.96 -15.91
C ALA A 254 -10.66 8.10 -16.77
N MET A 255 -10.88 9.29 -16.20
CA MET A 255 -11.40 10.43 -16.96
C MET A 255 -10.42 10.86 -18.05
N LYS A 256 -10.93 11.17 -19.25
CA LYS A 256 -10.12 11.61 -20.40
C LYS A 256 -9.30 12.89 -20.13
N SER A 257 -9.75 13.72 -19.19
CA SER A 257 -9.04 14.94 -18.80
C SER A 257 -7.74 14.64 -18.04
N VAL A 258 -7.70 13.54 -17.28
CA VAL A 258 -6.60 13.17 -16.39
C VAL A 258 -5.49 12.51 -17.20
N LYS A 259 -4.36 13.22 -17.30
CA LYS A 259 -3.16 12.78 -18.03
C LYS A 259 -2.09 12.22 -17.09
N TYR A 260 -2.01 12.76 -15.88
CA TYR A 260 -0.94 12.51 -14.93
C TYR A 260 -1.51 11.91 -13.63
N ARG A 261 -0.86 10.85 -13.12
CA ARG A 261 -1.26 10.11 -11.92
C ARG A 261 -0.03 9.84 -11.07
N VAL A 262 0.16 10.62 -10.03
CA VAL A 262 1.31 10.51 -9.12
C VAL A 262 0.85 9.89 -7.80
N GLY A 263 1.39 8.73 -7.46
CA GLY A 263 1.20 8.10 -6.17
C GLY A 263 2.36 8.41 -5.23
N LEU A 264 2.07 8.71 -3.97
CA LEU A 264 3.07 8.96 -2.94
C LEU A 264 2.83 7.97 -1.79
N SER A 265 3.87 7.29 -1.36
CA SER A 265 3.83 6.48 -0.14
C SER A 265 5.23 6.24 0.39
N GLY A 266 5.38 6.15 1.71
CA GLY A 266 6.60 5.56 2.30
C GLY A 266 6.55 4.04 2.40
N THR A 267 5.36 3.46 2.34
CA THR A 267 5.05 2.04 2.56
C THR A 267 3.91 1.61 1.63
N PRO A 268 4.17 1.48 0.31
CA PRO A 268 3.10 1.18 -0.65
C PRO A 268 2.47 -0.21 -0.43
N ILE A 269 3.19 -1.13 0.20
CA ILE A 269 2.70 -2.45 0.62
C ILE A 269 2.58 -2.45 2.15
N TYR A 270 1.41 -2.82 2.67
CA TYR A 270 1.16 -2.83 4.13
C TYR A 270 1.22 -4.23 4.73
N ASN A 271 0.67 -5.21 4.01
CA ASN A 271 0.57 -6.57 4.52
C ASN A 271 1.09 -7.63 3.55
N ARG A 272 0.84 -7.48 2.25
CA ARG A 272 1.08 -8.53 1.26
C ARG A 272 1.48 -7.94 -0.08
N GLY A 273 2.40 -8.58 -0.78
CA GLY A 273 2.91 -8.09 -2.07
C GLY A 273 1.83 -7.82 -3.11
N SER A 274 0.75 -8.61 -3.11
CA SER A 274 -0.37 -8.48 -4.05
C SER A 274 -1.15 -7.16 -3.93
N GLU A 275 -1.04 -6.45 -2.80
CA GLU A 275 -1.64 -5.14 -2.57
C GLU A 275 -1.11 -4.07 -3.55
N ILE A 276 0.10 -4.25 -4.09
CA ILE A 276 0.69 -3.30 -5.04
C ILE A 276 -0.10 -3.21 -6.35
N TRP A 277 -0.82 -4.29 -6.72
CA TRP A 277 -1.53 -4.35 -8.00
C TRP A 277 -2.55 -3.23 -8.13
N SER A 278 -3.33 -2.97 -7.08
CA SER A 278 -4.39 -1.96 -7.12
C SER A 278 -3.80 -0.55 -7.26
N ILE A 279 -2.67 -0.28 -6.62
CA ILE A 279 -1.95 0.99 -6.73
C ILE A 279 -1.46 1.18 -8.17
N VAL A 280 -0.80 0.17 -8.73
CA VAL A 280 -0.27 0.22 -10.10
C VAL A 280 -1.39 0.33 -11.14
N ASP A 281 -2.51 -0.37 -10.95
CA ASP A 281 -3.66 -0.29 -11.84
C ASP A 281 -4.26 1.12 -11.90
N ILE A 282 -4.18 1.91 -10.83
CA ILE A 282 -4.58 3.32 -10.86
C ILE A 282 -3.55 4.17 -11.60
N LEU A 283 -2.27 4.03 -11.27
CA LEU A 283 -1.22 4.93 -11.76
C LEU A 283 -0.84 4.67 -13.23
N LYS A 284 -0.71 3.39 -13.60
CA LYS A 284 -0.36 2.93 -14.96
C LYS A 284 -1.18 1.68 -15.33
N PRO A 285 -2.47 1.85 -15.68
CA PRO A 285 -3.35 0.75 -16.03
C PRO A 285 -2.73 -0.15 -17.13
N GLY A 286 -2.84 -1.46 -16.95
CA GLY A 286 -2.34 -2.45 -17.92
C GLY A 286 -0.87 -2.87 -17.74
N LEU A 287 -0.07 -2.19 -16.90
CA LEU A 287 1.33 -2.58 -16.66
C LEU A 287 1.46 -4.03 -16.13
N LEU A 288 0.56 -4.41 -15.20
CA LEU A 288 0.54 -5.72 -14.56
C LEU A 288 -0.54 -6.66 -15.14
N GLY A 289 -1.18 -6.27 -16.26
CA GLY A 289 -2.38 -6.95 -16.75
C GLY A 289 -3.58 -6.79 -15.80
N ASN A 290 -4.62 -7.60 -16.03
CA ASN A 290 -5.75 -7.63 -15.12
C ASN A 290 -5.40 -8.40 -13.82
N PHE A 291 -6.23 -8.30 -12.78
CA PHE A 291 -5.91 -8.92 -11.49
C PHE A 291 -5.77 -10.45 -11.57
N LYS A 292 -6.55 -11.10 -12.44
CA LYS A 292 -6.50 -12.55 -12.60
C LYS A 292 -5.16 -12.97 -13.22
N GLU A 293 -4.75 -12.31 -14.30
CA GLU A 293 -3.44 -12.51 -14.96
C GLU A 293 -2.29 -12.24 -13.98
N PHE A 294 -2.38 -11.15 -13.21
CA PHE A 294 -1.39 -10.84 -12.17
C PHE A 294 -1.29 -11.98 -11.15
N CYS A 295 -2.42 -12.47 -10.64
CA CYS A 295 -2.43 -13.57 -9.70
C CYS A 295 -1.89 -14.87 -10.30
N GLU A 296 -2.28 -15.23 -11.52
CA GLU A 296 -1.79 -16.42 -12.22
C GLU A 296 -0.27 -16.40 -12.43
N TYR A 297 0.33 -15.22 -12.65
CA TYR A 297 1.75 -15.11 -12.93
C TYR A 297 2.63 -14.91 -11.67
N PHE A 298 2.17 -14.09 -10.72
CA PHE A 298 2.97 -13.70 -9.55
C PHE A 298 2.54 -14.36 -8.25
N CYS A 299 1.32 -14.88 -8.15
CA CYS A 299 0.73 -15.26 -6.87
C CYS A 299 0.30 -16.73 -6.83
N TYR A 300 0.13 -17.23 -5.61
CA TYR A 300 -0.73 -18.36 -5.30
C TYR A 300 -1.84 -17.89 -4.36
N LEU A 301 -2.92 -18.66 -4.24
CA LEU A 301 -3.98 -18.39 -3.28
C LEU A 301 -3.70 -19.20 -2.01
N ASP A 302 -3.74 -18.54 -0.85
CA ASP A 302 -3.75 -19.23 0.43
C ASP A 302 -5.08 -19.96 0.68
N GLU A 303 -5.15 -20.77 1.74
CA GLU A 303 -6.36 -21.49 2.17
C GLU A 303 -7.56 -20.54 2.41
N LYS A 304 -7.31 -19.26 2.63
CA LYS A 304 -8.31 -18.21 2.86
C LYS A 304 -8.62 -17.42 1.58
N GLY A 305 -8.19 -17.89 0.41
CA GLY A 305 -8.43 -17.30 -0.90
C GLY A 305 -7.66 -15.99 -1.16
N LYS A 306 -6.61 -15.71 -0.41
CA LYS A 306 -5.83 -14.47 -0.52
C LYS A 306 -4.61 -14.70 -1.40
N ALA A 307 -4.37 -13.75 -2.31
CA ALA A 307 -3.23 -13.78 -3.21
C ALA A 307 -1.92 -13.44 -2.46
N ILE A 308 -0.98 -14.38 -2.43
CA ILE A 308 0.37 -14.20 -1.86
C ILE A 308 1.39 -14.30 -3.00
N VAL A 309 2.36 -13.39 -3.04
CA VAL A 309 3.38 -13.38 -4.10
C VAL A 309 4.37 -14.53 -3.87
N VAL A 310 4.51 -15.38 -4.87
CA VAL A 310 5.41 -16.53 -4.85
C VAL A 310 6.85 -16.06 -4.63
N PRO A 311 7.62 -16.63 -3.68
CA PRO A 311 9.00 -16.20 -3.38
C PRO A 311 9.89 -16.04 -4.61
N SER A 312 9.87 -17.00 -5.54
CA SER A 312 10.67 -16.99 -6.77
C SER A 312 10.31 -15.87 -7.76
N LYS A 313 9.11 -15.27 -7.64
CA LYS A 313 8.63 -14.20 -8.51
C LYS A 313 8.79 -12.80 -7.91
N ARG A 314 9.14 -12.68 -6.63
CA ARG A 314 9.27 -11.39 -5.92
C ARG A 314 10.28 -10.45 -6.58
N ASN A 315 11.46 -10.96 -6.93
CA ASN A 315 12.49 -10.18 -7.63
C ASN A 315 12.03 -9.72 -9.02
N GLY A 316 11.30 -10.57 -9.75
CA GLY A 316 10.74 -10.22 -11.05
C GLY A 316 9.69 -9.11 -10.94
N LEU A 317 8.85 -9.17 -9.90
CA LEU A 317 7.90 -8.09 -9.60
C LEU A 317 8.62 -6.80 -9.23
N ARG A 318 9.67 -6.86 -8.39
CA ARG A 318 10.49 -5.69 -8.04
C ARG A 318 11.03 -4.99 -9.27
N HIS A 319 11.73 -5.70 -10.15
CA HIS A 319 12.31 -5.11 -11.36
C HIS A 319 11.24 -4.47 -12.26
N LEU A 320 10.09 -5.13 -12.41
CA LEU A 320 8.98 -4.57 -13.20
C LEU A 320 8.44 -3.26 -12.60
N LEU A 321 8.40 -3.16 -11.27
CA LEU A 321 7.99 -1.94 -10.58
C LEU A 321 9.06 -0.85 -10.73
N THR A 322 10.32 -1.13 -10.41
CA THR A 322 11.41 -0.15 -10.41
C THR A 322 11.74 0.36 -11.80
N ASP A 323 11.68 -0.49 -12.83
CA ASP A 323 12.05 -0.10 -14.19
C ASP A 323 11.02 0.84 -14.84
N HIS A 324 9.74 0.78 -14.41
CA HIS A 324 8.64 1.36 -15.18
C HIS A 324 7.68 2.29 -14.43
N ILE A 325 7.60 2.21 -13.10
CA ILE A 325 6.60 2.99 -12.36
C ILE A 325 7.07 3.48 -10.99
N MET A 326 8.02 2.82 -10.34
CA MET A 326 8.35 3.07 -8.93
C MET A 326 9.76 3.60 -8.75
N LEU A 327 9.88 4.72 -8.04
CA LEU A 327 11.16 5.18 -7.49
C LEU A 327 11.17 4.93 -5.98
N ARG A 328 12.13 4.13 -5.51
CA ARG A 328 12.29 3.73 -4.11
C ARG A 328 13.73 3.97 -3.68
N ARG A 329 13.92 4.76 -2.63
CA ARG A 329 15.22 5.03 -1.98
C ARG A 329 15.07 5.02 -0.47
N LYS A 330 16.09 4.51 0.22
CA LYS A 330 16.16 4.55 1.69
C LYS A 330 16.82 5.84 2.16
N LYS A 331 16.57 6.21 3.41
CA LYS A 331 17.26 7.33 4.06
C LYS A 331 18.75 7.07 4.17
N SER A 332 19.17 5.84 4.49
CA SER A 332 20.58 5.44 4.55
C SER A 332 21.31 5.69 3.21
N ASP A 333 20.62 5.52 2.08
CA ASP A 333 21.21 5.69 0.76
C ASP A 333 21.45 7.17 0.41
N VAL A 334 20.59 8.06 0.90
CA VAL A 334 20.54 9.48 0.46
C VAL A 334 20.89 10.50 1.55
N LEU A 335 20.79 10.13 2.82
CA LEU A 335 21.07 10.96 4.01
C LEU A 335 22.15 10.28 4.87
N LYS A 336 23.40 10.29 4.41
CA LYS A 336 24.54 9.67 5.13
C LYS A 336 24.81 10.26 6.51
N GLU A 337 24.35 11.49 6.78
CA GLU A 337 24.51 12.17 8.07
C GLU A 337 23.50 11.70 9.13
N LEU A 338 22.41 11.03 8.71
CA LEU A 338 21.40 10.54 9.62
C LEU A 338 21.89 9.24 10.28
N LYS A 339 22.01 9.24 11.62
CA LYS A 339 22.39 8.05 12.37
C LYS A 339 21.40 6.91 12.16
N GLU A 340 21.88 5.68 12.32
CA GLU A 340 21.09 4.48 12.10
C GLU A 340 19.91 4.34 13.07
N LYS A 341 18.94 3.51 12.66
CA LYS A 341 17.89 2.98 13.52
C LYS A 341 18.21 1.52 13.83
N VAL A 342 18.02 1.10 15.08
CA VAL A 342 18.27 -0.29 15.48
C VAL A 342 17.00 -0.88 16.09
N ARG A 343 16.60 -2.06 15.63
CA ARG A 343 15.40 -2.77 16.08
C ARG A 343 15.79 -3.95 16.96
N TYR A 344 15.09 -4.10 18.07
CA TYR A 344 15.26 -5.17 19.04
C TYR A 344 13.92 -5.80 19.36
N THR A 345 13.96 -7.11 19.50
CA THR A 345 12.85 -7.90 19.99
C THR A 345 13.18 -8.32 21.41
N GLU A 346 12.38 -7.88 22.36
CA GLU A 346 12.56 -8.22 23.77
C GLU A 346 11.39 -9.10 24.20
N ILE A 347 11.70 -10.28 24.72
CA ILE A 347 10.71 -11.17 25.33
C ILE A 347 10.58 -10.76 26.78
N ILE A 348 9.36 -10.39 27.17
CA ILE A 348 9.02 -9.94 28.52
C ILE A 348 8.03 -10.91 29.16
N ASP A 349 8.00 -10.92 30.49
CA ASP A 349 7.04 -11.71 31.23
C ASP A 349 5.60 -11.23 30.98
N ALA A 350 4.66 -12.17 31.08
CA ALA A 350 3.23 -11.92 30.98
C ALA A 350 2.50 -12.81 31.99
N ASP A 351 1.39 -12.31 32.54
CA ASP A 351 0.51 -13.10 33.41
C ASP A 351 -0.23 -14.16 32.57
N ALA A 352 0.36 -15.35 32.50
CA ALA A 352 -0.17 -16.47 31.74
C ALA A 352 -1.52 -16.97 32.29
N ASN A 353 -1.73 -16.91 33.61
CA ASN A 353 -2.98 -17.35 34.23
C ASN A 353 -4.12 -16.41 33.83
N TYR A 354 -3.92 -15.10 33.98
CA TYR A 354 -4.87 -14.09 33.52
C TYR A 354 -5.17 -14.23 32.02
N TYR A 355 -4.14 -14.41 31.19
CA TYR A 355 -4.31 -14.54 29.75
C TYR A 355 -5.14 -15.78 29.38
N GLN A 356 -4.87 -16.94 29.98
CA GLN A 356 -5.63 -18.18 29.73
C GLN A 356 -7.08 -18.06 30.18
N ASP A 357 -7.33 -17.45 31.35
CA ASP A 357 -8.69 -17.24 31.86
C ASP A 357 -9.51 -16.32 30.95
N GLU A 358 -8.94 -15.23 30.47
CA GLU A 358 -9.60 -14.34 29.52
C GLU A 358 -9.78 -15.00 28.16
N LEU A 359 -8.81 -15.77 27.69
CA LEU A 359 -8.89 -16.53 26.45
C LEU A 359 -10.08 -17.51 26.50
N ASN A 360 -10.23 -18.27 27.58
CA ASN A 360 -11.36 -19.19 27.78
C ASN A 360 -12.73 -18.47 27.70
N LYS A 361 -12.84 -17.28 28.32
CA LYS A 361 -14.07 -16.46 28.24
C LYS A 361 -14.35 -16.00 26.81
N ILE A 362 -13.31 -15.58 26.08
CA ILE A 362 -13.43 -15.14 24.68
C ILE A 362 -13.89 -16.29 23.78
N TRP A 363 -13.31 -17.48 23.93
CA TRP A 363 -13.67 -18.66 23.15
C TRP A 363 -15.10 -19.13 23.44
N SER A 364 -15.49 -19.22 24.71
CA SER A 364 -16.87 -19.56 25.11
C SER A 364 -17.89 -18.59 24.50
N LYS A 365 -17.59 -17.29 24.55
CA LYS A 365 -18.44 -16.27 23.93
C LYS A 365 -18.50 -16.41 22.40
N LEU A 366 -17.36 -16.63 21.76
CA LEU A 366 -17.27 -16.83 20.31
C LEU A 366 -18.10 -18.04 19.87
N GLU A 367 -18.00 -19.17 20.56
CA GLU A 367 -18.78 -20.37 20.26
C GLU A 367 -20.28 -20.13 20.34
N ASN A 368 -20.74 -19.45 21.40
CA ASN A 368 -22.15 -19.11 21.56
C ASN A 368 -22.64 -18.15 20.47
N GLU A 369 -21.83 -17.15 20.09
CA GLU A 369 -22.13 -16.25 18.98
C GLU A 369 -22.13 -16.97 17.63
N GLN A 370 -21.24 -17.95 17.40
CA GLN A 370 -21.21 -18.75 16.17
C GLN A 370 -22.44 -19.65 16.03
N LYS A 371 -22.94 -20.21 17.15
CA LYS A 371 -24.16 -21.03 17.18
C LYS A 371 -25.42 -20.22 16.86
N THR A 372 -25.47 -18.98 17.32
CA THR A 372 -26.63 -18.07 17.14
C THR A 372 -26.57 -17.24 15.86
N ALA A 373 -25.41 -17.15 15.20
CA ALA A 373 -25.26 -16.36 13.97
C ALA A 373 -25.88 -17.04 12.75
N GLU A 374 -26.94 -16.43 12.22
CA GLU A 374 -27.67 -16.91 11.03
C GLU A 374 -26.94 -16.66 9.71
N THR A 375 -26.02 -15.69 9.65
CA THR A 375 -25.34 -15.30 8.41
C THR A 375 -23.82 -15.43 8.50
N GLU A 376 -23.18 -15.70 7.36
CA GLU A 376 -21.72 -15.77 7.24
C GLU A 376 -21.03 -14.44 7.63
N PHE A 377 -21.70 -13.31 7.37
CA PHE A 377 -21.21 -12.00 7.78
C PHE A 377 -21.14 -11.86 9.31
N LEU A 378 -22.17 -12.30 10.03
CA LEU A 378 -22.20 -12.26 11.50
C LEU A 378 -21.14 -13.19 12.10
N LYS A 379 -20.98 -14.39 11.51
CA LYS A 379 -19.91 -15.33 11.88
C LYS A 379 -18.52 -14.71 11.68
N HIS A 380 -18.29 -14.03 10.56
CA HIS A 380 -17.03 -13.34 10.32
C HIS A 380 -16.81 -12.20 11.33
N ALA A 381 -17.86 -11.43 11.63
CA ALA A 381 -17.79 -10.32 12.57
C ALA A 381 -17.49 -10.77 14.02
N SER A 382 -18.04 -11.89 14.48
CA SER A 382 -17.72 -12.45 15.80
C SER A 382 -16.27 -12.94 15.88
N TYR A 383 -15.75 -13.61 14.84
CA TYR A 383 -14.32 -13.97 14.77
C TYR A 383 -13.42 -12.73 14.85
N GLN A 384 -13.72 -11.67 14.09
CA GLN A 384 -12.94 -10.43 14.15
C GLN A 384 -12.96 -9.80 15.54
N ARG A 385 -14.10 -9.84 16.24
CA ARG A 385 -14.20 -9.35 17.63
C ARG A 385 -13.36 -10.18 18.59
N ALA A 386 -13.42 -11.52 18.49
CA ALA A 386 -12.62 -12.41 19.33
C ALA A 386 -11.12 -12.14 19.18
N ILE A 387 -10.62 -11.99 17.95
CA ILE A 387 -9.21 -11.65 17.69
C ILE A 387 -8.83 -10.31 18.32
N GLN A 388 -9.68 -9.29 18.26
CA GLN A 388 -9.38 -8.01 18.92
C GLN A 388 -9.36 -8.14 20.45
N SER A 389 -10.31 -8.88 21.02
CA SER A 389 -10.36 -9.14 22.46
C SER A 389 -9.14 -9.92 22.95
N GLU A 390 -8.69 -10.93 22.21
CA GLU A 390 -7.51 -11.72 22.55
C GLU A 390 -6.24 -10.86 22.55
N ARG A 391 -6.09 -9.97 21.55
CA ARG A 391 -4.98 -9.01 21.51
C ARG A 391 -5.00 -8.07 22.71
N GLN A 392 -6.17 -7.61 23.11
CA GLN A 392 -6.31 -6.76 24.28
C GLN A 392 -5.92 -7.53 25.56
N ALA A 393 -6.35 -8.78 25.70
CA ALA A 393 -5.98 -9.64 26.83
C ALA A 393 -4.47 -9.86 26.89
N ALA A 394 -3.82 -10.18 25.76
CA ALA A 394 -2.36 -10.31 25.68
C ALA A 394 -1.64 -9.01 26.08
N GLY A 395 -2.14 -7.86 25.59
CA GLY A 395 -1.58 -6.55 25.93
C GLY A 395 -1.72 -6.19 27.42
N VAL A 396 -2.81 -6.60 28.08
CA VAL A 396 -3.00 -6.42 29.53
C VAL A 396 -2.13 -7.39 30.32
N ALA A 397 -2.02 -8.65 29.90
CA ALA A 397 -1.24 -9.68 30.59
C ALA A 397 0.24 -9.30 30.75
N LYS A 398 0.84 -8.65 29.75
CA LYS A 398 2.24 -8.20 29.79
C LYS A 398 2.43 -6.77 30.28
N LEU A 399 1.35 -6.06 30.56
CA LEU A 399 1.39 -4.63 30.90
C LEU A 399 2.30 -4.30 32.11
N PRO A 400 2.32 -5.10 33.20
CA PRO A 400 3.22 -4.84 34.32
C PRO A 400 4.70 -4.79 33.89
N SER A 401 5.13 -5.77 33.09
CA SER A 401 6.51 -5.85 32.58
C SER A 401 6.80 -4.76 31.54
N VAL A 402 5.80 -4.33 30.75
CA VAL A 402 5.94 -3.14 29.88
C VAL A 402 6.20 -1.88 30.71
N ILE A 403 5.45 -1.69 31.81
CA ILE A 403 5.61 -0.53 32.70
C ILE A 403 7.01 -0.53 33.31
N GLU A 404 7.48 -1.67 33.84
CA GLU A 404 8.82 -1.83 34.40
C GLU A 404 9.91 -1.52 33.35
N PHE A 405 9.78 -2.07 32.15
CA PHE A 405 10.72 -1.82 31.06
C PHE A 405 10.80 -0.32 30.71
N VAL A 406 9.66 0.38 30.66
CA VAL A 406 9.62 1.83 30.44
C VAL A 406 10.29 2.58 31.59
N LYS A 407 10.01 2.21 32.85
CA LYS A 407 10.65 2.82 34.03
C LYS A 407 12.17 2.71 33.97
N ASN A 408 12.69 1.51 33.68
CA ASN A 408 14.13 1.25 33.57
C ASN A 408 14.80 2.14 32.51
N ILE A 409 14.14 2.38 31.37
CA ILE A 409 14.68 3.30 30.34
C ILE A 409 14.57 4.76 30.78
N MET A 410 13.49 5.14 31.47
CA MET A 410 13.29 6.50 31.97
C MET A 410 14.33 6.90 33.04
N GLU A 411 14.91 5.95 33.78
CA GLU A 411 16.01 6.21 34.72
C GLU A 411 17.29 6.75 34.06
N ILE A 412 17.50 6.44 32.78
CA ILE A 412 18.60 6.98 31.96
C ILE A 412 18.34 8.44 31.58
N GLU A 413 17.16 8.98 31.91
CA GLU A 413 16.78 10.37 31.66
C GLU A 413 16.70 10.75 30.17
N GLU A 414 16.42 9.76 29.32
CA GLU A 414 16.30 9.91 27.88
C GLU A 414 14.84 10.07 27.42
N SER A 415 14.64 10.60 26.22
CA SER A 415 13.29 10.81 25.67
C SER A 415 12.73 9.54 25.02
N VAL A 416 11.54 9.11 25.47
CA VAL A 416 10.90 7.83 25.13
C VAL A 416 9.50 8.04 24.57
N VAL A 417 9.17 7.29 23.52
CA VAL A 417 7.80 7.19 22.99
C VAL A 417 7.32 5.75 23.10
N VAL A 418 6.22 5.53 23.82
CA VAL A 418 5.56 4.22 23.95
C VAL A 418 4.36 4.18 23.02
N PHE A 419 4.34 3.23 22.09
CA PHE A 419 3.20 2.96 21.23
C PHE A 419 2.36 1.80 21.74
N CYS A 420 1.05 2.03 21.86
CA CYS A 420 0.07 0.99 22.17
C CYS A 420 -1.22 1.21 21.38
N HIS A 421 -2.02 0.16 21.24
CA HIS A 421 -3.21 0.12 20.39
C HIS A 421 -4.50 0.40 21.17
N HIS A 422 -4.74 -0.32 22.27
CA HIS A 422 -6.02 -0.30 22.97
C HIS A 422 -6.12 0.87 23.95
N LYS A 423 -7.28 1.55 23.96
CA LYS A 423 -7.53 2.70 24.86
C LYS A 423 -7.42 2.33 26.35
N ALA A 424 -7.76 1.09 26.71
CA ALA A 424 -7.61 0.59 28.08
C ALA A 424 -6.14 0.58 28.52
N ILE A 425 -5.26 0.07 27.66
CA ILE A 425 -3.81 0.01 27.91
C ILE A 425 -3.21 1.41 27.93
N HIS A 426 -3.65 2.30 27.02
CA HIS A 426 -3.32 3.73 27.07
C HIS A 426 -3.59 4.34 28.45
N ARG A 427 -4.81 4.14 28.97
CA ARG A 427 -5.21 4.67 30.28
C ARG A 427 -4.33 4.12 31.40
N LEU A 428 -4.14 2.81 31.44
CA LEU A 428 -3.36 2.15 32.49
C LEU A 428 -1.88 2.57 32.45
N LEU A 429 -1.27 2.69 31.26
CA LEU A 429 0.09 3.23 31.14
C LEU A 429 0.20 4.67 31.65
N HIS A 430 -0.80 5.52 31.36
CA HIS A 430 -0.84 6.89 31.88
C HIS A 430 -0.95 6.94 33.41
N GLU A 431 -1.80 6.10 33.98
CA GLU A 431 -1.98 5.98 35.44
C GLU A 431 -0.70 5.46 36.12
N SER A 432 -0.09 4.39 35.60
CA SER A 432 1.09 3.76 36.20
C SER A 432 2.40 4.53 35.99
N LEU A 433 2.46 5.41 34.99
CA LEU A 433 3.64 6.23 34.66
C LEU A 433 3.41 7.73 34.93
N GLN A 434 2.40 8.07 35.75
CA GLN A 434 2.03 9.45 36.06
C GLN A 434 3.20 10.27 36.64
N GLU A 435 4.11 9.63 37.38
CA GLU A 435 5.32 10.25 37.94
C GLU A 435 6.20 10.94 36.88
N PHE A 436 6.21 10.43 35.63
CA PHE A 436 6.95 11.01 34.51
C PHE A 436 6.15 12.04 33.70
N HIS A 437 4.92 12.33 34.13
CA HIS A 437 4.01 13.30 33.52
C HIS A 437 3.86 13.15 31.99
N PRO A 438 3.51 11.95 31.48
CA PRO A 438 3.54 11.64 30.06
C PRO A 438 2.67 12.56 29.20
N SER A 439 3.14 12.90 28.00
CA SER A 439 2.30 13.47 26.94
C SER A 439 1.49 12.38 26.24
N SER A 440 0.34 12.73 25.66
CA SER A 440 -0.61 11.76 25.10
C SER A 440 -1.06 12.07 23.68
N ILE A 441 -1.00 11.07 22.79
CA ILE A 441 -1.60 11.13 21.46
C ILE A 441 -2.54 9.95 21.26
N ILE A 442 -3.84 10.18 21.42
CA ILE A 442 -4.89 9.17 21.32
C ILE A 442 -5.94 9.59 20.28
N GLY A 443 -6.50 8.60 19.57
CA GLY A 443 -7.59 8.84 18.64
C GLY A 443 -8.83 9.43 19.32
N GLY A 444 -9.37 10.52 18.75
CA GLY A 444 -10.53 11.24 19.28
C GLY A 444 -10.19 12.60 19.90
N GLN A 445 -8.91 12.91 20.15
CA GLN A 445 -8.48 14.24 20.61
C GLN A 445 -8.68 15.31 19.54
N THR A 446 -8.95 16.55 19.97
CA THR A 446 -8.98 17.71 19.06
C THR A 446 -7.59 17.97 18.48
N ASP A 447 -7.54 18.62 17.31
CA ASP A 447 -6.25 18.97 16.69
C ASP A 447 -5.42 19.92 17.58
N LYS A 448 -6.07 20.79 18.36
CA LYS A 448 -5.42 21.71 19.29
C LYS A 448 -4.77 20.96 20.45
N ASP A 449 -5.50 20.09 21.13
CA ASP A 449 -4.98 19.34 22.29
C ASP A 449 -3.85 18.39 21.87
N ARG A 450 -4.00 17.79 20.69
CA ARG A 450 -2.96 16.94 20.10
C ARG A 450 -1.68 17.72 19.84
N GLN A 451 -1.78 18.91 19.24
CA GLN A 451 -0.61 19.74 18.95
C GLN A 451 0.08 20.18 20.25
N ALA A 452 -0.69 20.58 21.27
CA ALA A 452 -0.14 20.94 22.57
C ALA A 452 0.68 19.80 23.22
N ASN A 453 0.20 18.55 23.14
CA ASN A 453 0.94 17.38 23.64
C ASN A 453 2.21 17.09 22.83
N ILE A 454 2.19 17.31 21.52
CA ILE A 454 3.37 17.17 20.67
C ILE A 454 4.41 18.21 21.03
N ASP A 455 4.00 19.47 21.17
CA ASP A 455 4.87 20.59 21.50
C ASP A 455 5.49 20.40 22.88
N ARG A 456 4.68 19.99 23.87
CA ARG A 456 5.13 19.68 25.23
C ARG A 456 6.26 18.65 25.26
N PHE A 457 6.11 17.57 24.49
CA PHE A 457 7.16 16.56 24.36
C PHE A 457 8.39 17.08 23.60
N GLN A 458 8.20 17.78 22.48
CA GLN A 458 9.31 18.27 21.64
C GLN A 458 10.15 19.36 22.33
N ASN A 459 9.50 20.26 23.08
CA ASN A 459 10.14 21.30 23.87
C ASN A 459 10.93 20.72 25.05
N GLY A 460 10.55 19.53 25.51
CA GLY A 460 11.22 18.83 26.61
C GLY A 460 10.55 19.01 27.97
N ASP A 461 9.34 19.54 28.00
CA ASP A 461 8.53 19.68 29.21
C ASP A 461 8.14 18.30 29.79
N THR A 462 8.18 17.25 28.97
CA THR A 462 8.20 15.86 29.41
C THR A 462 9.09 15.02 28.50
N LYS A 463 9.74 14.01 29.09
CA LYS A 463 10.59 13.03 28.39
C LYS A 463 9.81 11.79 27.95
N LEU A 464 8.56 11.61 28.39
CA LEU A 464 7.74 10.45 28.07
C LEU A 464 6.52 10.85 27.24
N MET A 465 6.27 10.12 26.16
CA MET A 465 5.01 10.21 25.41
C MET A 465 4.40 8.83 25.23
N ILE A 466 3.10 8.72 25.45
CA ILE A 466 2.31 7.53 25.15
C ILE A 466 1.42 7.86 23.95
N ALA A 467 1.58 7.10 22.86
CA ALA A 467 0.95 7.38 21.58
C ALA A 467 0.22 6.16 21.02
N GLY A 468 -0.90 6.39 20.34
CA GLY A 468 -1.60 5.33 19.63
C GLY A 468 -0.70 4.73 18.56
N LEU A 469 -0.68 3.41 18.38
CA LEU A 469 0.15 2.77 17.35
C LEU A 469 -0.19 3.28 15.94
N ARG A 470 -1.46 3.63 15.71
CA ARG A 470 -1.94 4.28 14.47
C ARG A 470 -1.73 5.79 14.44
N ALA A 471 -1.22 6.40 15.51
CA ALA A 471 -0.75 7.78 15.49
C ALA A 471 0.42 7.96 14.51
N GLY A 472 1.13 6.88 14.19
CA GLY A 472 2.10 6.79 13.10
C GLY A 472 1.54 7.20 11.73
N ASN A 473 0.22 7.27 11.53
CA ASN A 473 -0.39 7.74 10.28
C ASN A 473 -0.72 9.25 10.30
N LEU A 474 -0.50 9.94 11.42
CA LEU A 474 -1.02 11.30 11.66
C LEU A 474 -0.13 12.45 11.13
N GLY A 475 1.00 12.17 10.48
CA GLY A 475 1.85 13.25 9.95
C GLY A 475 2.80 13.90 10.97
N ILE A 476 2.80 13.47 12.23
CA ILE A 476 3.52 14.12 13.34
C ILE A 476 5.05 14.00 13.25
N ASN A 477 5.76 14.87 13.97
CA ASN A 477 7.22 14.82 14.14
C ASN A 477 7.54 14.52 15.60
N LEU A 478 8.39 13.53 15.88
CA LEU A 478 8.80 13.08 17.23
C LEU A 478 10.33 12.96 17.37
N THR A 479 11.08 13.80 16.64
CA THR A 479 12.56 13.79 16.59
C THR A 479 13.29 13.96 17.91
N ARG A 480 12.65 14.44 19.00
CA ARG A 480 13.30 14.47 20.32
C ARG A 480 13.53 13.06 20.88
N ALA A 481 12.66 12.12 20.55
CA ALA A 481 12.71 10.78 21.10
C ALA A 481 13.93 10.00 20.59
N LYS A 482 14.59 9.29 21.53
CA LYS A 482 15.71 8.39 21.26
C LYS A 482 15.25 6.92 21.27
N TYR A 483 14.25 6.62 22.10
CA TYR A 483 13.69 5.29 22.25
C TYR A 483 12.24 5.25 21.77
N VAL A 484 11.91 4.24 20.97
CA VAL A 484 10.53 3.85 20.67
C VAL A 484 10.27 2.47 21.22
N ILE A 485 9.20 2.33 21.98
CA ILE A 485 8.80 1.07 22.63
C ILE A 485 7.42 0.70 22.12
N PHE A 486 7.31 -0.46 21.49
CA PHE A 486 6.03 -1.03 21.10
C PHE A 486 5.51 -1.91 22.23
N GLY A 487 4.71 -1.29 23.11
CA GLY A 487 4.01 -2.00 24.18
C GLY A 487 2.91 -2.91 23.66
N GLU A 488 2.39 -2.66 22.46
CA GLU A 488 1.52 -3.59 21.72
C GLU A 488 1.94 -3.66 20.26
N LEU A 489 1.71 -4.82 19.64
CA LEU A 489 2.03 -5.07 18.23
C LEU A 489 0.78 -5.01 17.34
N ASP A 490 0.94 -4.51 16.11
CA ASP A 490 -0.03 -4.64 15.02
C ASP A 490 0.29 -5.85 14.12
N TRP A 491 -0.67 -6.28 13.30
CA TRP A 491 -0.45 -7.33 12.31
C TRP A 491 0.27 -6.84 11.05
N SER A 492 0.41 -5.52 10.89
CA SER A 492 1.01 -4.87 9.71
C SER A 492 2.37 -4.27 10.05
N PRO A 493 3.47 -4.75 9.43
CA PRO A 493 4.81 -4.18 9.64
C PRO A 493 4.89 -2.69 9.27
N ALA A 494 4.14 -2.28 8.23
CA ALA A 494 4.12 -0.90 7.75
C ALA A 494 3.66 0.11 8.82
N ILE A 495 2.81 -0.30 9.76
CA ILE A 495 2.36 0.58 10.85
C ILE A 495 3.51 0.87 11.83
N HIS A 496 4.28 -0.16 12.20
CA HIS A 496 5.46 0.01 13.06
C HIS A 496 6.54 0.83 12.38
N ARG A 497 6.85 0.54 11.10
CA ARG A 497 7.81 1.34 10.31
C ARG A 497 7.41 2.80 10.22
N GLN A 498 6.13 3.09 10.01
CA GLN A 498 5.63 4.47 10.00
C GLN A 498 5.76 5.16 11.36
N ALA A 499 5.58 4.43 12.45
CA ALA A 499 5.75 4.93 13.81
C ALA A 499 7.23 5.24 14.11
N GLU A 500 8.15 4.32 13.78
CA GLU A 500 9.61 4.54 13.85
C GLU A 500 10.05 5.78 13.06
N ASP A 501 9.53 5.92 11.83
CA ASP A 501 9.82 7.03 10.93
C ASP A 501 9.25 8.39 11.41
N ARG A 502 8.50 8.43 12.53
CA ARG A 502 8.16 9.70 13.21
C ARG A 502 9.31 10.23 14.06
N LEU A 503 10.14 9.34 14.59
CA LEU A 503 11.32 9.66 15.38
C LEU A 503 12.57 9.78 14.51
N HIS A 504 12.72 8.88 13.53
CA HIS A 504 13.85 8.82 12.61
C HIS A 504 13.61 9.75 11.39
N ARG A 505 13.73 11.06 11.59
CA ARG A 505 13.52 12.08 10.55
C ARG A 505 14.72 13.01 10.41
N ILE A 506 14.74 13.77 9.31
CA ILE A 506 15.68 14.89 9.11
C ILE A 506 15.63 15.80 10.35
N GLY A 507 16.79 16.04 10.96
CA GLY A 507 16.92 16.79 12.22
C GLY A 507 17.20 15.90 13.45
N GLN A 508 17.00 14.58 13.35
CA GLN A 508 17.43 13.64 14.37
C GLN A 508 18.96 13.51 14.38
N LYS A 509 19.58 13.73 15.55
CA LYS A 509 21.04 13.66 15.74
C LYS A 509 21.49 12.37 16.45
N ASN A 510 20.54 11.63 17.01
CA ASN A 510 20.79 10.43 17.80
C ASN A 510 20.38 9.17 17.04
N THR A 511 21.05 8.06 17.38
CA THR A 511 20.58 6.71 16.99
C THR A 511 19.22 6.47 17.63
N VAL A 512 18.26 5.98 16.84
CA VAL A 512 16.92 5.65 17.33
C VAL A 512 16.87 4.15 17.64
N PHE A 513 16.48 3.80 18.85
CA PHE A 513 16.36 2.42 19.33
C PHE A 513 14.88 2.03 19.36
N ALA A 514 14.50 0.98 18.65
CA ALA A 514 13.14 0.48 18.57
C ALA A 514 13.01 -0.88 19.26
N TYR A 515 12.28 -0.91 20.37
CA TYR A 515 12.01 -2.13 21.14
C TYR A 515 10.61 -2.67 20.83
N TYR A 516 10.55 -3.93 20.42
CA TYR A 516 9.34 -4.70 20.18
C TYR A 516 9.15 -5.66 21.35
N LEU A 517 8.23 -5.33 22.27
CA LEU A 517 8.01 -6.11 23.47
C LEU A 517 7.03 -7.26 23.20
N ILE A 518 7.49 -8.50 23.36
CA ILE A 518 6.71 -9.72 23.14
C ILE A 518 6.39 -10.33 24.50
N GLY A 519 5.10 -10.50 24.83
CA GLY A 519 4.70 -11.23 26.03
C GLY A 519 4.92 -12.73 25.86
N ASN A 520 5.78 -13.32 26.69
CA ASN A 520 6.06 -14.76 26.71
C ASN A 520 4.77 -15.57 26.94
N GLY A 521 4.54 -16.61 26.14
CA GLY A 521 3.35 -17.46 26.27
C GLY A 521 2.02 -16.78 25.90
N THR A 522 2.07 -15.68 25.13
CA THR A 522 0.88 -14.97 24.63
C THR A 522 0.81 -14.99 23.10
N LEU A 523 -0.29 -14.49 22.54
CA LEU A 523 -0.48 -14.29 21.10
C LEU A 523 0.67 -13.50 20.43
N ASP A 524 1.41 -12.67 21.17
CA ASP A 524 2.45 -11.81 20.61
C ASP A 524 3.57 -12.59 19.90
N GLU A 525 3.93 -13.79 20.35
CA GLU A 525 4.94 -14.63 19.70
C GLU A 525 4.53 -14.98 18.27
N HIS A 526 3.25 -15.34 18.10
CA HIS A 526 2.67 -15.63 16.80
C HIS A 526 2.62 -14.37 15.92
N VAL A 527 2.24 -13.22 16.50
CA VAL A 527 2.22 -11.92 15.79
C VAL A 527 3.62 -11.54 15.32
N ALA A 528 4.65 -11.71 16.17
CA ALA A 528 6.02 -11.38 15.86
C ALA A 528 6.55 -12.22 14.68
N ASN A 529 6.30 -13.54 14.68
CA ASN A 529 6.67 -14.41 13.56
C ASN A 529 5.99 -13.96 12.25
N ILE A 530 4.69 -13.66 12.29
CA ILE A 530 3.97 -13.14 11.12
C ILE A 530 4.54 -11.80 10.64
N LEU A 531 4.96 -10.92 11.55
CA LEU A 531 5.56 -9.64 11.19
C LEU A 531 6.91 -9.82 10.50
N VAL A 532 7.72 -10.78 10.92
CA VAL A 532 8.99 -11.14 10.26
C VAL A 532 8.74 -11.63 8.84
N ASP A 533 7.84 -12.60 8.66
CA ASP A 533 7.52 -13.17 7.35
C ASP A 533 6.99 -12.13 6.36
N LYS A 534 6.05 -11.29 6.82
CA LYS A 534 5.51 -10.20 6.00
C LYS A 534 6.56 -9.16 5.67
N SER A 535 7.42 -8.82 6.63
CA SER A 535 8.51 -7.86 6.40
C SER A 535 9.47 -8.38 5.33
N TYR A 536 9.83 -9.66 5.41
CA TYR A 536 10.68 -10.29 4.41
C TYR A 536 10.06 -10.29 3.01
N GLU A 537 8.77 -10.62 2.88
CA GLU A 537 8.05 -10.51 1.59
C GLU A 537 8.10 -9.07 1.05
N ILE A 538 7.74 -8.10 1.88
CA ILE A 538 7.70 -6.68 1.50
C ILE A 538 9.08 -6.20 1.06
N ASP A 539 10.12 -6.48 1.84
CA ASP A 539 11.47 -6.00 1.58
C ASP A 539 12.05 -6.64 0.33
N THR A 540 11.76 -7.92 0.06
CA THR A 540 12.17 -8.57 -1.19
C THR A 540 11.55 -7.92 -2.43
N ILE A 541 10.29 -7.47 -2.32
CA ILE A 541 9.56 -6.82 -3.43
C ILE A 541 9.98 -5.35 -3.59
N MET A 542 10.35 -4.68 -2.50
CA MET A 542 10.56 -3.23 -2.46
C MET A 542 12.03 -2.82 -2.53
N ASP A 543 12.92 -3.54 -1.86
CA ASP A 543 14.30 -3.14 -1.63
C ASP A 543 15.26 -4.22 -2.17
N GLU A 544 16.48 -3.83 -2.57
CA GLU A 544 17.53 -4.78 -3.00
C GLU A 544 18.28 -5.40 -1.82
N VAL A 545 18.43 -4.65 -0.72
CA VAL A 545 19.17 -5.05 0.49
C VAL A 545 18.22 -5.16 1.67
N HIS A 546 18.25 -6.30 2.37
CA HIS A 546 17.43 -6.56 3.55
C HIS A 546 18.04 -5.93 4.80
N GLU A 547 17.22 -5.26 5.63
CA GLU A 547 17.60 -4.94 7.01
C GLU A 547 17.22 -6.13 7.89
N SER A 548 18.20 -6.82 8.47
CA SER A 548 17.91 -7.87 9.46
C SER A 548 17.45 -7.25 10.78
N PHE A 549 16.62 -7.99 11.53
CA PHE A 549 16.56 -7.75 12.96
C PHE A 549 17.95 -8.08 13.54
N GLU A 550 18.47 -7.15 14.36
CA GLU A 550 19.66 -7.23 15.21
C GLU A 550 21.07 -6.89 14.71
N ASN A 551 21.75 -6.14 15.59
CA ASN A 551 23.17 -6.24 15.92
C ASN A 551 23.24 -6.47 17.47
N LYS A 552 23.00 -7.71 17.93
CA LYS A 552 22.74 -8.12 19.34
C LYS A 552 23.74 -7.57 20.35
N GLU A 553 25.01 -7.45 19.98
CA GLU A 553 26.09 -7.09 20.90
C GLU A 553 25.98 -5.66 21.43
N LYS A 554 25.62 -4.69 20.57
CA LYS A 554 25.43 -3.29 21.02
C LYS A 554 24.24 -3.15 21.97
N ALA A 555 23.18 -3.93 21.79
CA ALA A 555 22.02 -3.94 22.69
C ALA A 555 22.37 -4.52 24.05
N LYS A 556 23.01 -5.70 24.08
CA LYS A 556 23.45 -6.31 25.35
C LYS A 556 24.33 -5.37 26.15
N LEU A 557 25.21 -4.63 25.47
CA LEU A 557 26.10 -3.67 26.11
C LEU A 557 25.33 -2.45 26.68
N ILE A 558 24.30 -1.98 25.98
CA ILE A 558 23.44 -0.88 26.46
C ILE A 558 22.51 -1.36 27.58
N LEU A 559 21.85 -2.51 27.45
CA LEU A 559 21.03 -3.11 28.51
C LEU A 559 21.87 -3.41 29.76
N ALA A 560 23.10 -3.91 29.60
CA ALA A 560 24.05 -4.05 30.69
C ALA A 560 24.38 -2.70 31.33
N GLN A 561 24.65 -1.65 30.55
CA GLN A 561 24.85 -0.30 31.08
C GLN A 561 23.62 0.26 31.83
N ILE A 562 22.40 -0.10 31.40
CA ILE A 562 21.16 0.26 32.09
C ILE A 562 21.10 -0.46 33.43
N HIS A 563 21.27 -1.79 33.43
CA HIS A 563 21.27 -2.60 34.65
C HIS A 563 22.39 -2.20 35.63
N ASP A 564 23.58 -1.85 35.13
CA ASP A 564 24.69 -1.40 35.96
C ASP A 564 24.40 -0.03 36.60
N LYS A 565 23.77 0.89 35.85
CA LYS A 565 23.32 2.17 36.42
C LYS A 565 22.23 1.99 37.47
N VAL A 566 21.26 1.12 37.22
CA VAL A 566 20.17 0.77 38.16
C VAL A 566 20.76 0.17 39.44
N ARG A 567 21.78 -0.69 39.34
CA ARG A 567 22.46 -1.31 40.49
C ARG A 567 23.40 -0.37 41.25
N SER A 568 23.83 0.74 40.64
CA SER A 568 24.77 1.71 41.22
C SER A 568 24.11 2.85 41.99
N LYS A 569 22.78 2.93 41.97
CA LYS A 569 21.95 3.79 42.83
C LYS A 569 21.32 2.93 43.92
#